data_AF-M0HEJ7-F1
#
_entry.id   AF-M0HEJ7-F1
#
_cell.length_a   1.000
_cell.length_b   1.000
_cell.length_c   1.000
_cell.angle_alpha   90.00
_cell.angle_beta   90.00
_cell.angle_gamma   90.00
#
_symmetry.space_group_name_H-M   'P 1'
#
loop_
_entity.id
_entity.type
_entity.pdbx_description
1 polymer ?
#
loop_
_entity_poly.entity_id
_entity_poly.type
_entity_poly.pdbx_seq_one_letter_code
_entity_poly.pdbx_strand_id
1 'polypeptide(L)'
;MPGTPDPVLGSQLLTYTLASVTSLVLVAVVYATRRRIARSWVPLALLGFGYATVTLSVWAVARLATDALPSGIIEDPLSAAGFIAFSFAVLAGFVVVAAGLYARRGLLVPLVGLFGFTELVWWSFLHVRGETDALGMFALFGPVLVVALLLAAVFEYVARTLWNRATRGGDRSMT
;
A
#
# COMPACT_ATOMS: atom_id res chain seq x y z
N MET A 1 13.63 -21.70 -19.88
CA MET A 1 14.19 -20.36 -19.60
C MET A 1 13.28 -19.73 -18.57
N PRO A 2 13.80 -19.07 -17.52
CA PRO A 2 12.97 -18.29 -16.61
C PRO A 2 12.13 -17.34 -17.46
N GLY A 3 10.81 -17.49 -17.41
CA GLY A 3 9.90 -16.65 -18.18
C GLY A 3 9.87 -15.26 -17.55
N THR A 4 10.22 -14.23 -18.31
CA THR A 4 9.94 -12.85 -17.89
C THR A 4 8.44 -12.72 -17.63
N PRO A 5 8.00 -12.15 -16.49
CA PRO A 5 6.58 -12.01 -16.21
C PRO A 5 5.87 -11.23 -17.33
N ASP A 6 4.75 -11.77 -17.80
CA ASP A 6 3.98 -11.17 -18.88
C ASP A 6 3.00 -10.15 -18.30
N PRO A 7 2.93 -8.92 -18.84
CA PRO A 7 1.94 -7.94 -18.42
C PRO A 7 0.55 -8.38 -18.90
N VAL A 8 -0.43 -8.42 -17.99
CA VAL A 8 -1.82 -8.82 -18.29
C VAL A 8 -2.46 -7.93 -19.36
N LEU A 9 -2.06 -6.67 -19.40
CA LEU A 9 -2.58 -5.68 -20.34
C LEU A 9 -1.89 -5.72 -21.72
N GLY A 10 -0.99 -6.68 -21.94
CA GLY A 10 -0.20 -6.82 -23.18
C GLY A 10 0.88 -5.75 -23.38
N SER A 11 0.95 -4.74 -22.51
CA SER A 11 1.92 -3.64 -22.57
C SER A 11 2.43 -3.28 -21.17
N GLN A 12 3.76 -3.30 -21.00
CA GLN A 12 4.41 -2.91 -19.75
C GLN A 12 4.13 -1.44 -19.38
N LEU A 13 4.12 -0.56 -20.38
CA LEU A 13 3.83 0.86 -20.19
C LEU A 13 2.40 1.07 -19.67
N LEU A 14 1.43 0.31 -20.18
CA LEU A 14 0.04 0.42 -19.76
C LEU A 14 -0.14 -0.07 -18.32
N THR A 15 0.49 -1.19 -17.97
CA THR A 15 0.50 -1.70 -16.59
C THR A 15 1.12 -0.71 -15.61
N TYR A 16 2.28 -0.13 -15.95
CA TYR A 16 2.93 0.87 -15.13
C TYR A 16 2.07 2.12 -14.98
N THR A 17 1.54 2.65 -16.09
CA THR A 17 0.66 3.82 -16.08
C THR A 17 -0.56 3.62 -15.20
N LEU A 18 -1.21 2.46 -15.29
CA LEU A 18 -2.36 2.14 -14.46
C LEU A 18 -1.99 2.08 -12.97
N ALA A 19 -0.86 1.44 -12.63
CA ALA A 19 -0.37 1.38 -11.25
C ALA A 19 -0.06 2.78 -10.69
N SER A 20 0.61 3.64 -11.45
CA SER A 20 0.92 5.01 -11.03
C SER A 20 -0.35 5.86 -10.89
N VAL A 21 -1.29 5.78 -11.84
CA VAL A 21 -2.56 6.54 -11.79
C VAL A 21 -3.38 6.15 -10.57
N THR A 22 -3.53 4.85 -10.30
CA THR A 22 -4.24 4.37 -9.10
C THR A 22 -3.58 4.88 -7.82
N SER A 23 -2.25 4.85 -7.76
CA SER A 23 -1.48 5.33 -6.62
C SER A 23 -1.67 6.83 -6.39
N LEU A 24 -1.65 7.64 -7.47
CA LEU A 24 -1.95 9.07 -7.41
C LEU A 24 -3.39 9.34 -6.95
N VAL A 25 -4.36 8.60 -7.47
CA VAL A 25 -5.77 8.73 -7.08
C VAL A 25 -5.94 8.43 -5.60
N LEU A 26 -5.34 7.35 -5.09
CA LEU A 26 -5.41 7.01 -3.67
C LEU A 26 -4.82 8.11 -2.79
N VAL A 27 -3.63 8.61 -3.12
CA VAL A 27 -2.99 9.71 -2.40
C VAL A 27 -3.83 10.98 -2.46
N ALA A 28 -4.40 11.30 -3.63
CA ALA A 28 -5.28 12.46 -3.79
C ALA A 28 -6.55 12.35 -2.93
N VAL A 29 -7.15 11.16 -2.86
CA VAL A 29 -8.32 10.88 -1.99
C VAL A 29 -7.94 11.07 -0.52
N VAL A 30 -6.81 10.53 -0.06
CA VAL A 30 -6.30 10.74 1.31
C VAL A 30 -6.08 12.22 1.59
N TYR A 31 -5.44 12.93 0.66
CA TYR A 31 -5.16 14.34 0.78
C TYR A 31 -6.44 15.19 0.89
N ALA A 32 -7.43 14.92 0.04
CA ALA A 32 -8.70 15.63 -0.01
C ALA A 32 -9.58 15.35 1.22
N THR A 33 -9.56 14.11 1.72
CA THR A 33 -10.39 13.67 2.84
C THR A 33 -9.71 13.78 4.21
N ARG A 34 -8.46 14.26 4.28
CA ARG A 34 -7.64 14.31 5.50
C ARG A 34 -8.34 14.91 6.71
N ARG A 35 -9.13 15.98 6.53
CA ARG A 35 -9.86 16.64 7.64
C ARG A 35 -10.93 15.72 8.24
N ARG A 36 -11.62 14.92 7.41
CA ARG A 36 -12.63 13.96 7.86
C ARG A 36 -11.96 12.77 8.55
N ILE A 37 -10.88 12.25 7.98
CA ILE A 37 -10.07 11.15 8.54
C ILE A 37 -9.49 11.53 9.91
N ALA A 38 -9.02 12.76 10.07
CA ALA A 38 -8.48 13.24 11.34
C ALA A 38 -9.54 13.25 12.46
N ARG A 39 -10.83 13.43 12.10
CA ARG A 39 -11.93 13.57 13.04
C ARG A 39 -12.67 12.25 13.34
N SER A 40 -12.69 11.29 12.42
CA SER A 40 -13.43 10.03 12.58
C SER A 40 -12.65 8.84 12.01
N TRP A 41 -12.79 7.68 12.66
CA TRP A 41 -12.18 6.42 12.22
C TRP A 41 -12.94 5.77 11.05
N VAL A 42 -14.23 6.06 10.89
CA VAL A 42 -15.10 5.44 9.86
C VAL A 42 -14.59 5.67 8.43
N PRO A 43 -14.34 6.91 7.96
CA PRO A 43 -13.82 7.12 6.60
C PRO A 43 -12.45 6.48 6.38
N LEU A 44 -11.65 6.35 7.45
CA LEU A 44 -10.34 5.69 7.39
C LEU A 44 -10.48 4.18 7.20
N ALA A 45 -11.36 3.53 7.97
CA ALA A 45 -11.63 2.11 7.84
C ALA A 45 -12.27 1.77 6.48
N LEU A 46 -13.22 2.59 6.02
CA LEU A 46 -13.83 2.43 4.69
C LEU A 46 -12.79 2.56 3.56
N LEU A 47 -11.85 3.49 3.68
CA LEU A 47 -10.77 3.64 2.70
C LEU A 47 -9.86 2.41 2.65
N GLY A 48 -9.43 1.93 3.81
CA GLY A 48 -8.59 0.72 3.89
C GLY A 48 -9.31 -0.53 3.38
N PHE A 49 -10.56 -0.73 3.81
CA PHE A 49 -11.39 -1.84 3.36
C PHE A 49 -11.63 -1.78 1.84
N GLY A 50 -12.06 -0.63 1.33
CA GLY A 50 -12.31 -0.43 -0.10
C GLY A 50 -11.06 -0.67 -0.95
N TYR A 51 -9.91 -0.14 -0.51
CA TYR A 51 -8.64 -0.37 -1.19
C TYR A 51 -8.24 -1.84 -1.22
N ALA A 52 -8.32 -2.54 -0.08
CA ALA A 52 -7.94 -3.95 0.00
C ALA A 52 -8.85 -4.82 -0.89
N THR A 53 -10.17 -4.56 -0.88
CA THR A 53 -11.13 -5.24 -1.76
C THR A 53 -10.77 -5.04 -3.22
N VAL A 54 -10.62 -3.79 -3.68
CA VAL A 54 -10.30 -3.49 -5.09
C VAL A 54 -8.97 -4.13 -5.49
N THR A 55 -7.95 -4.03 -4.65
CA THR A 55 -6.60 -4.53 -4.96
C THR A 55 -6.57 -6.06 -5.05
N LEU A 56 -7.27 -6.77 -4.16
CA LEU A 56 -7.39 -8.23 -4.27
C LEU A 56 -8.28 -8.65 -5.43
N SER A 57 -9.33 -7.88 -5.76
CA SER A 57 -10.13 -8.13 -6.96
C SER A 57 -9.28 -8.00 -8.24
N VAL A 58 -8.40 -6.98 -8.32
CA VAL A 58 -7.47 -6.84 -9.45
C VAL A 58 -6.55 -8.06 -9.56
N TRP A 59 -6.00 -8.53 -8.43
CA TRP A 59 -5.21 -9.76 -8.43
C TRP A 59 -6.01 -10.96 -8.95
N ALA A 60 -7.19 -11.20 -8.39
CA ALA A 60 -8.03 -12.34 -8.73
C ALA A 60 -8.46 -12.32 -10.21
N VAL A 61 -8.93 -11.17 -10.70
CA VAL A 61 -9.35 -10.99 -12.10
C VAL A 61 -8.18 -11.20 -13.04
N ALA A 62 -6.99 -10.68 -12.73
CA ALA A 62 -5.79 -10.89 -13.54
C ALA A 62 -5.44 -12.37 -13.69
N ARG A 63 -5.55 -13.19 -12.63
CA ARG A 63 -5.24 -14.63 -12.69
C ARG A 63 -6.34 -15.41 -13.41
N LEU A 64 -7.61 -15.08 -13.17
CA LEU A 64 -8.75 -15.67 -13.87
C LEU A 64 -8.67 -15.40 -15.38
N ALA A 65 -8.35 -14.18 -15.79
CA ALA A 65 -8.28 -13.80 -17.20
C ALA A 65 -7.08 -14.40 -17.96
N THR A 66 -6.09 -14.93 -17.26
CA THR A 66 -4.86 -15.47 -17.84
C THR A 66 -4.65 -16.97 -17.57
N ASP A 67 -5.67 -17.63 -17.00
CA ASP A 67 -5.65 -19.03 -16.55
C ASP A 67 -4.44 -19.36 -15.66
N ALA A 68 -4.07 -18.41 -14.80
CA ALA A 68 -2.87 -18.47 -13.96
C ALA A 68 -3.21 -18.52 -12.47
N LEU A 69 -4.34 -19.13 -12.11
CA LEU A 69 -4.69 -19.34 -10.71
C LEU A 69 -3.70 -20.32 -10.05
N PRO A 70 -3.15 -19.96 -8.87
CA PRO A 70 -2.36 -20.89 -8.08
C PRO A 70 -3.17 -22.15 -7.74
N SER A 71 -2.59 -23.33 -7.98
CA SER A 71 -3.25 -24.62 -7.72
C SER A 71 -3.64 -24.80 -6.25
N GLY A 72 -2.85 -24.23 -5.33
CA GLY A 72 -3.12 -24.24 -3.89
C GLY A 72 -4.45 -23.60 -3.48
N ILE A 73 -5.07 -22.76 -4.32
CA ILE A 73 -6.41 -22.20 -4.05
C ILE A 73 -7.49 -23.25 -4.24
N ILE A 74 -7.29 -24.17 -5.19
CA ILE A 74 -8.24 -25.24 -5.53
C ILE A 74 -8.03 -26.43 -4.59
N GLU A 75 -6.77 -26.76 -4.31
CA GLU A 75 -6.39 -27.94 -3.53
C GLU A 75 -6.70 -27.79 -2.02
N ASP A 76 -6.53 -26.58 -1.45
CA ASP A 76 -6.84 -26.30 -0.04
C ASP A 76 -7.55 -24.95 0.13
N PRO A 77 -8.90 -24.92 0.05
CA PRO A 77 -9.67 -23.68 0.09
C PRO A 77 -9.63 -22.99 1.45
N LEU A 78 -9.40 -23.73 2.55
CA LEU A 78 -9.35 -23.15 3.89
C LEU A 78 -8.05 -22.35 4.07
N SER A 79 -6.91 -22.95 3.70
CA SER A 79 -5.62 -22.26 3.73
C SER A 79 -5.61 -21.07 2.77
N ALA A 80 -6.22 -21.21 1.59
CA ALA A 80 -6.38 -20.11 0.65
C ALA A 80 -7.22 -18.96 1.21
N ALA A 81 -8.34 -19.26 1.89
CA ALA A 81 -9.16 -18.23 2.54
C ALA A 81 -8.38 -17.50 3.64
N GLY A 82 -7.62 -18.23 4.47
CA GLY A 82 -6.76 -17.63 5.49
C GLY A 82 -5.69 -16.71 4.89
N PHE A 83 -5.08 -17.13 3.78
CA PHE A 83 -4.08 -16.38 3.05
C PHE A 83 -4.62 -15.08 2.42
N ILE A 84 -5.81 -15.15 1.81
CA ILE A 84 -6.52 -13.99 1.25
C ILE A 84 -6.93 -13.04 2.37
N ALA A 85 -7.46 -13.56 3.48
CA ALA A 85 -7.84 -12.75 4.64
C ALA A 85 -6.64 -12.03 5.28
N PHE A 86 -5.50 -12.72 5.39
CA PHE A 86 -4.25 -12.11 5.87
C PHE A 86 -3.79 -10.99 4.93
N SER A 87 -3.73 -11.26 3.62
CA SER A 87 -3.34 -10.26 2.63
C SER A 87 -4.27 -9.04 2.64
N PHE A 88 -5.58 -9.28 2.78
CA PHE A 88 -6.59 -8.24 2.97
C PHE A 88 -6.28 -7.36 4.18
N ALA A 89 -6.01 -7.98 5.33
CA ALA A 89 -5.72 -7.26 6.57
C ALA A 89 -4.45 -6.41 6.44
N VAL A 90 -3.39 -6.93 5.81
CA VAL A 90 -2.15 -6.18 5.56
C VAL A 90 -2.41 -4.98 4.63
N LEU A 91 -3.10 -5.18 3.51
CA LEU A 91 -3.45 -4.09 2.58
C LEU A 91 -4.29 -3.00 3.26
N ALA A 92 -5.36 -3.39 3.94
CA ALA A 92 -6.25 -2.45 4.63
C ALA A 92 -5.51 -1.72 5.75
N GLY A 93 -4.74 -2.45 6.55
CA GLY A 93 -3.94 -1.91 7.65
C GLY A 93 -2.89 -0.91 7.17
N PHE A 94 -2.19 -1.21 6.07
CA PHE A 94 -1.20 -0.31 5.49
C PHE A 94 -1.81 1.04 5.11
N VAL A 95 -2.95 1.04 4.42
CA VAL A 95 -3.68 2.28 4.05
C VAL A 95 -4.16 3.03 5.30
N VAL A 96 -4.78 2.32 6.25
CA VAL A 96 -5.30 2.92 7.49
C VAL A 96 -4.19 3.60 8.28
N VAL A 97 -3.04 2.93 8.42
CA VAL A 97 -1.88 3.47 9.13
C VAL A 97 -1.31 4.68 8.38
N ALA A 98 -1.04 4.54 7.08
CA ALA A 98 -0.42 5.60 6.29
C ALA A 98 -1.29 6.87 6.24
N ALA A 99 -2.57 6.71 5.88
CA ALA A 99 -3.52 7.82 5.81
C ALA A 99 -3.80 8.42 7.19
N GLY A 100 -3.86 7.60 8.25
CA GLY A 100 -4.05 8.06 9.62
C GLY A 100 -2.88 8.91 10.12
N LEU A 101 -1.64 8.48 9.87
CA LEU A 101 -0.42 9.22 10.23
C LEU A 101 -0.35 10.55 9.48
N TYR A 102 -0.62 10.55 8.18
CA TYR A 102 -0.68 11.79 7.41
C TYR A 102 -1.79 12.73 7.92
N ALA A 103 -3.03 12.24 8.06
CA ALA A 103 -4.16 13.07 8.43
C ALA A 103 -4.06 13.67 9.85
N ARG A 104 -3.52 12.92 10.81
CA ARG A 104 -3.46 13.34 12.23
C ARG A 104 -2.17 14.03 12.62
N ARG A 105 -1.05 13.67 12.00
CA ARG A 105 0.30 14.18 12.35
C ARG A 105 0.95 15.00 11.24
N GLY A 106 0.35 15.03 10.05
CA GLY A 106 0.90 15.75 8.89
C GLY A 106 2.20 15.16 8.35
N LEU A 107 2.51 13.91 8.67
CA LEU A 107 3.73 13.21 8.23
C LEU A 107 3.64 12.87 6.74
N LEU A 108 4.63 13.31 5.95
CA LEU A 108 4.63 13.14 4.50
C LEU A 108 5.18 11.78 4.07
N VAL A 109 6.13 11.22 4.82
CA VAL A 109 6.74 9.91 4.52
C VAL A 109 5.69 8.80 4.42
N PRO A 110 4.69 8.70 5.33
CA PRO A 110 3.58 7.77 5.17
C PRO A 110 2.81 7.91 3.85
N LEU A 111 2.64 9.14 3.36
CA LEU A 111 1.90 9.41 2.12
C LEU A 111 2.71 9.03 0.88
N VAL A 112 4.02 9.28 0.89
CA VAL A 112 4.94 8.83 -0.17
C VAL A 112 5.05 7.31 -0.16
N GLY A 113 5.13 6.69 1.01
CA GLY A 113 5.10 5.23 1.15
C GLY A 113 3.79 4.62 0.65
N LEU A 114 2.66 5.31 0.85
CA LEU A 114 1.37 4.90 0.31
C LEU A 114 1.36 4.85 -1.22
N PHE A 115 1.95 5.85 -1.86
CA PHE A 115 2.14 5.89 -3.30
C PHE A 115 2.99 4.70 -3.77
N GLY A 116 4.23 4.59 -3.28
CA GLY A 116 5.17 3.58 -3.77
C GLY A 116 4.72 2.14 -3.49
N PHE A 117 4.10 1.91 -2.35
CA PHE A 117 3.54 0.59 -2.02
C PHE A 117 2.38 0.22 -2.94
N THR A 118 1.46 1.15 -3.20
CA THR A 118 0.32 0.88 -4.09
C THR A 118 0.80 0.61 -5.51
N GLU A 119 1.76 1.40 -5.98
CA GLU A 119 2.35 1.26 -7.30
C GLU A 119 3.03 -0.10 -7.44
N LEU A 120 3.87 -0.47 -6.47
CA LEU A 120 4.55 -1.76 -6.44
C LEU A 120 3.58 -2.94 -6.43
N VAL A 121 2.55 -2.89 -5.57
CA VAL A 121 1.55 -3.97 -5.44
C VAL A 121 0.75 -4.12 -6.72
N TRP A 122 0.22 -3.03 -7.27
CA TRP A 122 -0.57 -3.07 -8.50
C TRP A 122 0.26 -3.50 -9.71
N TRP A 123 1.48 -2.99 -9.83
CA TRP A 123 2.40 -3.42 -10.87
C TRP A 123 2.70 -4.92 -10.76
N SER A 124 2.98 -5.42 -9.56
CA SER A 124 3.26 -6.85 -9.32
C SER A 124 2.03 -7.72 -9.58
N PHE A 125 0.84 -7.25 -9.23
CA PHE A 125 -0.40 -8.00 -9.45
C PHE A 125 -0.78 -8.03 -10.93
N LEU A 126 -0.46 -7.01 -11.71
CA LEU A 126 -0.74 -7.00 -13.15
C LEU A 126 0.34 -7.71 -14.00
N HIS A 127 1.39 -8.24 -13.36
CA HIS A 127 2.34 -9.15 -13.99
C HIS A 127 2.05 -10.59 -13.55
N VAL A 128 1.95 -11.49 -14.53
CA VAL A 128 1.56 -12.89 -14.31
C VAL A 128 2.58 -13.81 -14.98
N ARG A 129 2.54 -15.11 -14.64
CA ARG A 129 3.42 -16.16 -15.18
C ARG A 129 4.91 -16.05 -14.81
N GLY A 130 5.24 -15.25 -13.81
CA GLY A 130 6.53 -15.37 -13.13
C GLY A 130 6.62 -16.67 -12.34
N GLU A 131 7.85 -17.10 -12.03
CA GLU A 131 8.11 -18.31 -11.22
C GLU A 131 7.50 -18.24 -9.81
N THR A 132 7.19 -17.03 -9.32
CA THR A 132 6.55 -16.82 -8.03
C THR A 132 5.27 -15.99 -8.17
N ASP A 133 4.21 -16.42 -7.47
CA ASP A 133 2.98 -15.62 -7.39
C ASP A 133 3.19 -14.35 -6.56
N ALA A 134 2.73 -13.23 -7.11
CA ALA A 134 2.89 -11.91 -6.51
C ALA A 134 2.15 -11.77 -5.17
N LEU A 135 0.99 -12.42 -4.98
CA LEU A 135 0.29 -12.41 -3.70
C LEU A 135 1.05 -13.26 -2.68
N GLY A 136 1.61 -14.41 -3.11
CA GLY A 136 2.60 -15.20 -2.37
C GLY A 136 3.72 -14.35 -1.78
N MET A 137 4.43 -13.61 -2.63
CA MET A 137 5.50 -12.70 -2.22
C MET A 137 4.98 -11.56 -1.33
N PHE A 138 3.81 -11.02 -1.65
CA PHE A 138 3.18 -9.96 -0.87
C PHE A 138 2.89 -10.39 0.58
N ALA A 139 2.43 -11.62 0.81
CA ALA A 139 2.17 -12.09 2.17
C ALA A 139 3.45 -12.11 3.03
N LEU A 140 4.60 -12.37 2.41
CA LEU A 140 5.90 -12.34 3.10
C LEU A 140 6.41 -10.91 3.29
N PHE A 141 6.41 -10.11 2.22
CA PHE A 141 7.05 -8.78 2.20
C PHE A 141 6.13 -7.63 2.63
N GLY A 142 4.81 -7.79 2.50
CA GLY A 142 3.82 -6.78 2.89
C GLY A 142 3.97 -6.34 4.35
N PRO A 143 4.05 -7.26 5.33
CA PRO A 143 4.32 -6.91 6.73
C PRO A 143 5.66 -6.18 6.90
N VAL A 144 6.71 -6.58 6.18
CA VAL A 144 8.02 -5.91 6.21
C VAL A 144 7.91 -4.47 5.71
N LEU A 145 7.15 -4.24 4.64
CA LEU A 145 6.89 -2.89 4.11
C LEU A 145 6.09 -2.03 5.09
N VAL A 146 5.11 -2.60 5.81
CA VAL A 146 4.41 -1.90 6.90
C VAL A 146 5.40 -1.47 7.98
N VAL A 147 6.29 -2.35 8.42
CA VAL A 147 7.30 -2.05 9.44
C VAL A 147 8.26 -0.97 8.96
N ALA A 148 8.76 -1.07 7.72
CA ALA A 148 9.63 -0.07 7.12
C ALA A 148 8.97 1.31 7.06
N LEU A 149 7.69 1.37 6.67
CA LEU A 149 6.90 2.61 6.66
C LEU A 149 6.81 3.22 8.07
N LEU A 150 6.52 2.40 9.08
CA LEU A 150 6.41 2.85 10.46
C LEU A 150 7.74 3.41 10.98
N LEU A 151 8.86 2.73 10.71
CA LEU A 151 10.19 3.22 11.08
C LEU A 151 10.51 4.56 10.39
N ALA A 152 10.21 4.67 9.10
CA ALA A 152 10.43 5.89 8.36
C ALA A 152 9.54 7.05 8.87
N ALA A 153 8.31 6.76 9.27
CA ALA A 153 7.41 7.72 9.89
C ALA A 153 7.89 8.18 11.28
N VAL A 154 8.42 7.26 12.09
CA VAL A 154 9.05 7.59 13.38
C VAL A 154 10.25 8.50 13.18
N PHE A 155 11.10 8.21 12.20
CA PHE A 155 12.23 9.05 11.85
C PHE A 155 11.80 10.46 11.45
N GLU A 156 10.82 10.60 10.54
CA GLU A 156 10.27 11.90 10.15
C GLU A 156 9.71 12.67 11.37
N TYR A 157 8.99 11.98 12.23
CA TYR A 157 8.41 12.57 13.44
C TYR A 157 9.49 13.10 14.40
N VAL A 158 10.55 12.33 14.64
CA VAL A 158 11.67 12.72 15.49
C VAL A 158 12.41 13.91 14.88
N ALA A 159 12.73 13.85 13.58
CA ALA A 159 13.42 14.93 12.87
C ALA A 159 12.66 16.26 12.95
N ARG A 160 11.34 16.23 12.70
CA ARG A 160 10.47 17.41 12.83
C ARG A 160 10.42 17.94 14.27
N THR A 161 10.39 17.04 15.25
CA THR A 161 10.33 17.42 16.67
C THR A 161 11.63 18.10 17.10
N LEU A 162 12.78 17.56 16.71
CA LEU A 162 14.09 18.15 17.00
C LEU A 162 14.28 19.49 16.30
N TRP A 163 13.90 19.58 15.01
CA TRP A 163 13.96 20.83 14.25
C TRP A 163 13.15 21.95 14.92
N ASN A 164 11.90 21.67 15.30
CA ASN A 164 11.03 22.65 15.96
C ASN A 164 11.54 23.08 17.34
N ARG A 165 12.29 22.22 18.04
CA ARG A 165 12.94 22.58 19.31
C ARG A 165 14.15 23.49 19.07
N ALA A 166 14.96 23.19 18.06
CA ALA A 166 16.14 23.99 17.72
C ALA A 166 15.75 25.42 17.29
N THR A 167 14.72 25.56 16.45
CA THR A 167 14.26 26.88 15.98
C THR A 167 13.62 27.72 17.09
N ARG A 168 12.81 27.12 17.97
CA ARG A 168 12.23 27.83 19.13
C ARG A 168 13.24 28.18 20.23
N GLY A 169 14.38 27.48 20.29
CA GLY A 169 15.46 27.76 21.23
C GLY A 169 16.26 29.01 20.85
N GLY A 170 16.40 29.29 19.56
CA GLY A 170 17.14 30.46 19.05
C GLY A 170 16.48 31.80 19.38
N ASP A 171 15.15 31.85 19.47
CA ASP A 171 14.42 33.08 19.79
C ASP A 171 14.59 33.52 21.26
N ARG A 172 15.03 32.63 22.16
CA ARG A 172 15.22 32.96 23.58
C ARG A 172 16.61 33.50 23.93
N SER A 173 17.58 33.43 23.00
CA SER A 173 18.95 33.92 23.24
C SER A 173 19.21 35.32 22.67
N MET A 174 18.20 35.99 22.10
CA MET A 174 18.33 37.32 21.49
C MET A 174 17.55 38.43 22.22
N THR A 175 16.99 38.15 23.40
CA THR A 175 16.36 39.15 24.29
C THR A 175 17.13 39.21 25.60
#